data_AF-A0A3D8SWL2-F1
#
_entry.id   AF-A0A3D8SWL2-F1
#
_cell.length_a   1.000
_cell.length_b   1.000
_cell.length_c   1.000
_cell.angle_alpha   90.00
_cell.angle_beta   90.00
_cell.angle_gamma   90.00
#
_symmetry.space_group_name_H-M   'P 1'
#
loop_
_entity.id
_entity.type
_entity.pdbx_description
1 polymer ?
#
loop_
_entity_poly.entity_id
_entity_poly.type
_entity_poly.pdbx_seq_one_letter_code
_entity_poly.pdbx_strand_id
1 'polypeptide(L)'
;MPPASQPNPGVNPFVRNALAISVSAKEYRFLHSHAQQYPSIHGRLISPDKFEAITRSKNKYNEAAVRAALRVFLGSGASLKLLNFIIGRISKAPAQEKVRTSLLRSPILRLSAALSLMVLLHRLLHRFFVKLRANLRTDEAGPFRERNPRISKALTSRYAPAVGASLAGLAMGICTVDQLRISLALYTITRGLEALYNVMDEKGWLKNKPSWFGGWLLMPVSLAQLFHAFVFDREFTPTWMARLILRLSPTYIHARPDTLPAEFHWPEKTEIVDSIAAIAKLRWPKFRLASWIAPKLRHSSRAPPSQFRFHFGTVLHVGGIYMVGAECETMAI
;
A
#
# COMPACT_ATOMS: atom_id res chain seq x y z
N MET A 1 -10.61 24.01 -40.50
CA MET A 1 -10.89 24.39 -39.08
C MET A 1 -12.04 25.38 -39.09
N PRO A 2 -13.19 25.11 -38.45
CA PRO A 2 -14.25 26.10 -38.32
C PRO A 2 -13.79 27.26 -37.41
N PRO A 3 -14.21 28.51 -37.69
CA PRO A 3 -13.74 29.70 -36.99
C PRO A 3 -14.11 29.66 -35.50
N ALA A 4 -13.22 30.20 -34.67
CA ALA A 4 -13.34 30.24 -33.23
C ALA A 4 -14.51 31.17 -32.82
N SER A 5 -15.65 30.58 -32.50
CA SER A 5 -16.78 31.29 -31.89
C SER A 5 -16.36 31.81 -30.51
N GLN A 6 -16.33 33.14 -30.38
CA GLN A 6 -16.01 33.81 -29.13
C GLN A 6 -17.09 33.55 -28.08
N PRO A 7 -16.72 33.41 -26.80
CA PRO A 7 -17.69 33.17 -25.74
C PRO A 7 -18.62 34.36 -25.54
N ASN A 8 -19.92 34.09 -25.40
CA ASN A 8 -20.94 35.13 -25.23
C ASN A 8 -20.62 36.06 -24.03
N PRO A 9 -20.58 37.39 -24.23
CA PRO A 9 -20.18 38.37 -23.21
C PRO A 9 -21.24 38.63 -22.12
N GLY A 10 -22.47 38.11 -22.26
CA GLY A 10 -23.59 38.45 -21.38
C GLY A 10 -23.74 37.62 -20.09
N VAL A 11 -22.85 36.65 -19.82
CA VAL A 11 -22.97 35.77 -18.63
C VAL A 11 -21.86 36.10 -17.63
N ASN A 12 -22.25 36.30 -16.36
CA ASN A 12 -21.32 36.56 -15.27
C ASN A 12 -20.17 35.53 -15.24
N PRO A 13 -18.90 35.97 -15.20
CA PRO A 13 -17.73 35.08 -15.33
C PRO A 13 -17.63 34.07 -14.18
N PHE A 14 -18.12 34.41 -12.98
CA PHE A 14 -18.18 33.50 -11.84
C PHE A 14 -19.15 32.35 -12.05
N VAL A 15 -20.35 32.64 -12.54
CA VAL A 15 -21.39 31.64 -12.83
C VAL A 15 -20.92 30.70 -13.93
N ARG A 16 -20.28 31.27 -14.97
CA ARG A 16 -19.66 30.52 -16.06
C ARG A 16 -18.58 29.55 -15.55
N ASN A 17 -17.67 30.02 -14.69
CA ASN A 17 -16.62 29.18 -14.11
C ASN A 17 -17.20 28.10 -13.18
N ALA A 18 -18.21 28.44 -12.38
CA ALA A 18 -18.88 27.47 -11.50
C ALA A 18 -19.57 26.35 -12.30
N LEU A 19 -20.27 26.69 -13.38
CA LEU A 19 -20.88 25.74 -14.31
C LEU A 19 -19.84 24.86 -15.03
N ALA A 20 -18.74 25.47 -15.48
CA ALA A 20 -17.68 24.73 -16.15
C ALA A 20 -16.97 23.75 -15.19
N ILE A 21 -16.86 24.08 -13.90
CA ILE A 21 -16.30 23.19 -12.89
C ILE A 21 -17.27 22.05 -12.55
N SER A 22 -18.56 22.35 -12.38
CA SER A 22 -19.55 21.38 -11.88
C SER A 22 -19.94 20.31 -12.91
N VAL A 23 -20.18 20.66 -14.17
CA VAL A 23 -20.73 19.75 -15.19
C VAL A 23 -19.93 19.79 -16.48
N SER A 24 -19.56 18.61 -17.02
CA SER A 24 -18.93 18.53 -18.35
C SER A 24 -19.95 18.81 -19.45
N ALA A 25 -19.54 19.43 -20.57
CA ALA A 25 -20.38 19.50 -21.77
C ALA A 25 -20.91 18.13 -22.22
N LYS A 26 -20.11 17.06 -22.10
CA LYS A 26 -20.56 15.68 -22.40
C LYS A 26 -21.60 15.15 -21.41
N GLU A 27 -21.45 15.48 -20.14
CA GLU A 27 -22.37 15.04 -19.07
C GLU A 27 -23.66 15.83 -19.14
N TYR A 28 -23.59 17.12 -19.48
CA TYR A 28 -24.75 17.94 -19.77
C TYR A 28 -25.54 17.40 -20.95
N ARG A 29 -24.88 16.98 -22.03
CA ARG A 29 -25.57 16.32 -23.17
C ARG A 29 -26.31 15.06 -22.73
N PHE A 30 -25.68 14.23 -21.91
CA PHE A 30 -26.32 13.02 -21.37
C PHE A 30 -27.49 13.33 -20.43
N LEU A 31 -27.31 14.29 -19.52
CA LEU A 31 -28.37 14.76 -18.64
C LEU A 31 -29.51 15.43 -19.41
N HIS A 32 -29.21 16.15 -20.49
CA HIS A 32 -30.19 16.75 -21.36
C HIS A 32 -30.99 15.69 -22.10
N SER A 33 -30.35 14.65 -22.65
CA SER A 33 -31.07 13.52 -23.28
C SER A 33 -31.94 12.77 -22.28
N HIS A 34 -31.50 12.63 -21.03
CA HIS A 34 -32.30 11.99 -19.98
C HIS A 34 -33.44 12.91 -19.49
N ALA A 35 -33.17 14.20 -19.31
CA ALA A 35 -34.17 15.19 -18.90
C ALA A 35 -35.23 15.44 -19.98
N GLN A 36 -34.89 15.23 -21.26
CA GLN A 36 -35.85 15.26 -22.37
C GLN A 36 -36.93 14.19 -22.26
N GLN A 37 -36.70 13.11 -21.49
CA GLN A 37 -37.71 12.09 -21.21
C GLN A 37 -38.81 12.59 -20.27
N TYR A 38 -38.59 13.72 -19.57
CA TYR A 38 -39.54 14.30 -18.62
C TYR A 38 -40.14 15.62 -19.17
N PRO A 39 -41.44 15.63 -19.54
CA PRO A 39 -42.07 16.78 -20.20
C PRO A 39 -42.14 18.04 -19.31
N SER A 40 -42.12 17.89 -17.99
CA SER A 40 -42.20 19.00 -17.02
C SER A 40 -40.99 19.93 -17.02
N ILE A 41 -39.84 19.49 -17.54
CA ILE A 41 -38.55 20.19 -17.45
C ILE A 41 -38.14 20.79 -18.81
N HIS A 42 -38.83 20.40 -19.90
CA HIS A 42 -38.45 20.72 -21.27
C HIS A 42 -38.32 22.23 -21.54
N GLY A 43 -39.22 23.05 -20.98
CA GLY A 43 -39.24 24.51 -21.19
C GLY A 43 -38.17 25.30 -20.44
N ARG A 44 -37.43 24.69 -19.51
CA ARG A 44 -36.41 25.37 -18.67
C ARG A 44 -34.97 24.96 -19.00
N LEU A 45 -34.76 24.06 -19.95
CA LEU A 45 -33.44 23.53 -20.30
C LEU A 45 -32.74 24.43 -21.32
N ILE A 46 -31.44 24.66 -21.10
CA ILE A 46 -30.57 25.37 -22.05
C ILE A 46 -30.15 24.37 -23.13
N SER A 47 -30.18 24.78 -24.41
CA SER A 47 -29.74 23.89 -25.48
C SER A 47 -28.26 23.49 -25.31
N PRO A 48 -27.88 22.26 -25.64
CA PRO A 48 -26.53 21.74 -25.38
C PRO A 48 -25.44 22.56 -26.08
N ASP A 49 -25.73 23.15 -27.23
CA ASP A 49 -24.76 23.97 -27.98
C ASP A 49 -24.59 25.36 -27.36
N LYS A 50 -25.67 25.95 -26.81
CA LYS A 50 -25.57 27.17 -26.00
C LYS A 50 -24.78 26.91 -24.73
N PHE A 51 -25.01 25.77 -24.08
CA PHE A 51 -24.24 25.36 -22.91
C PHE A 51 -22.76 25.15 -23.22
N GLU A 52 -22.43 24.49 -24.34
CA GLU A 52 -21.04 24.32 -24.77
C GLU A 52 -20.38 25.68 -25.08
N ALA A 53 -21.07 26.59 -25.78
CA ALA A 53 -20.55 27.93 -26.07
C ALA A 53 -20.24 28.74 -24.79
N ILE A 54 -21.09 28.64 -23.77
CA ILE A 54 -20.88 29.30 -22.48
C ILE A 54 -19.74 28.63 -21.70
N THR A 55 -19.69 27.30 -21.66
CA THR A 55 -18.70 26.56 -20.87
C THR A 55 -17.35 26.35 -21.56
N ARG A 56 -17.21 26.72 -22.84
CA ARG A 56 -15.94 26.66 -23.59
C ARG A 56 -14.95 27.68 -23.03
N SER A 57 -14.21 27.29 -22.00
CA SER A 57 -13.14 28.10 -21.41
C SER A 57 -11.78 27.72 -22.00
N LYS A 58 -10.83 28.67 -21.94
CA LYS A 58 -9.42 28.43 -22.33
C LYS A 58 -8.74 27.36 -21.44
N ASN A 59 -9.32 27.05 -20.27
CA ASN A 59 -8.71 26.24 -19.21
C ASN A 59 -9.44 24.91 -18.92
N LYS A 60 -9.99 24.25 -19.94
CA LYS A 60 -10.67 22.94 -19.87
C LYS A 60 -9.96 21.87 -19.02
N TYR A 61 -8.63 21.85 -19.02
CA TYR A 61 -7.83 20.89 -18.22
C TYR A 61 -7.85 21.17 -16.72
N ASN A 62 -7.83 22.44 -16.29
CA ASN A 62 -7.87 22.79 -14.88
C ASN A 62 -9.26 22.46 -14.31
N GLU A 63 -10.31 22.77 -15.07
CA GLU A 63 -11.69 22.39 -14.75
C GLU A 63 -11.84 20.87 -14.63
N ALA A 64 -11.28 20.11 -15.57
CA ALA A 64 -11.28 18.64 -15.50
C ALA A 64 -10.48 18.09 -14.31
N ALA A 65 -9.39 18.75 -13.91
CA ALA A 65 -8.62 18.37 -12.73
C ALA A 65 -9.41 18.64 -11.43
N VAL A 66 -10.02 19.82 -11.31
CA VAL A 66 -10.87 20.19 -10.16
C VAL A 66 -12.07 19.25 -10.06
N ARG A 67 -12.75 18.96 -11.18
CA ARG A 67 -13.89 18.05 -11.19
C ARG A 67 -13.49 16.62 -10.80
N ALA A 68 -12.35 16.14 -11.27
CA ALA A 68 -11.85 14.83 -10.88
C ALA A 68 -11.53 14.76 -9.39
N ALA A 69 -10.90 15.80 -8.83
CA ALA A 69 -10.65 15.85 -7.38
C ALA A 69 -11.94 15.96 -6.57
N LEU A 70 -12.94 16.72 -7.03
CA LEU A 70 -14.26 16.76 -6.39
C LEU A 70 -14.94 15.38 -6.40
N ARG A 71 -14.85 14.64 -7.51
CA ARG A 71 -15.37 13.25 -7.59
C ARG A 71 -14.61 12.30 -6.68
N VAL A 72 -13.29 12.41 -6.63
CA VAL A 72 -12.47 11.60 -5.73
C VAL A 72 -12.82 11.92 -4.28
N PHE A 73 -13.03 13.20 -3.93
CA PHE A 73 -13.46 13.61 -2.60
C PHE A 73 -14.82 13.01 -2.21
N LEU A 74 -15.82 13.15 -3.08
CA LEU A 74 -17.17 12.65 -2.84
C LEU A 74 -17.20 11.11 -2.82
N GLY A 75 -16.51 10.48 -3.77
CA GLY A 75 -16.39 9.04 -3.89
C GLY A 75 -15.68 8.43 -2.68
N SER A 76 -14.51 8.97 -2.30
CA SER A 76 -13.76 8.48 -1.13
C SER A 76 -14.56 8.68 0.16
N GLY A 77 -15.24 9.82 0.31
CA GLY A 77 -16.09 10.09 1.47
C GLY A 77 -17.24 9.08 1.60
N ALA A 78 -17.89 8.74 0.48
CA ALA A 78 -18.93 7.72 0.44
C ALA A 78 -18.38 6.32 0.73
N SER A 79 -17.26 5.93 0.11
CA SER A 79 -16.62 4.63 0.34
C SER A 79 -16.20 4.44 1.79
N LEU A 80 -15.61 5.46 2.43
CA LEU A 80 -15.22 5.40 3.84
C LEU A 80 -16.42 5.25 4.77
N LYS A 81 -17.54 5.93 4.47
CA LYS A 81 -18.79 5.75 5.22
C LYS A 81 -19.36 4.34 5.06
N LEU A 82 -19.31 3.78 3.84
CA LEU A 82 -19.75 2.42 3.55
C LEU A 82 -18.88 1.38 4.29
N LEU A 83 -17.56 1.53 4.26
CA LEU A 83 -16.63 0.66 4.99
C LEU A 83 -16.90 0.69 6.49
N ASN A 84 -17.08 1.88 7.08
CA ASN A 84 -17.42 2.00 8.50
C ASN A 84 -18.77 1.36 8.82
N PHE A 85 -19.75 1.46 7.92
CA PHE A 85 -21.04 0.81 8.08
C PHE A 85 -20.92 -0.73 8.05
N ILE A 86 -20.13 -1.27 7.13
CA ILE A 86 -19.86 -2.71 7.02
C ILE A 86 -19.12 -3.22 8.26
N ILE A 87 -18.06 -2.52 8.70
CA ILE A 87 -17.32 -2.88 9.90
C ILE A 87 -18.22 -2.86 11.13
N GLY A 88 -19.06 -1.82 11.29
CA GLY A 88 -20.04 -1.75 12.36
C GLY A 88 -21.07 -2.89 12.32
N ARG A 89 -21.47 -3.34 11.12
CA ARG A 89 -22.37 -4.48 10.93
C ARG A 89 -21.73 -5.81 11.34
N ILE A 90 -20.45 -6.00 11.04
CA ILE A 90 -19.69 -7.24 11.31
C ILE A 90 -19.27 -7.32 12.78
N SER A 91 -18.81 -6.21 13.35
CA SER A 91 -18.24 -6.21 14.70
C SER A 91 -19.26 -6.29 15.83
N LYS A 92 -20.58 -6.26 15.54
CA LYS A 92 -21.67 -6.20 16.56
C LYS A 92 -21.35 -5.22 17.71
N ALA A 93 -20.59 -4.17 17.44
CA ALA A 93 -20.16 -3.24 18.46
C ALA A 93 -21.37 -2.39 18.89
N PRO A 94 -21.56 -2.14 20.20
CA PRO A 94 -22.62 -1.25 20.64
C PRO A 94 -22.41 0.11 19.99
N ALA A 95 -23.50 0.71 19.50
CA ALA A 95 -23.47 2.00 18.84
C ALA A 95 -22.92 3.05 19.81
N GLN A 96 -21.61 3.35 19.73
CA GLN A 96 -21.03 4.44 20.49
C GLN A 96 -21.75 5.73 20.14
N GLU A 97 -22.18 6.47 21.17
CA GLU A 97 -22.75 7.80 21.01
C GLU A 97 -21.79 8.66 20.19
N LYS A 98 -22.30 9.16 19.05
CA LYS A 98 -21.56 10.07 18.19
C LYS A 98 -21.42 11.40 18.91
N VAL A 99 -20.34 11.57 19.66
CA VAL A 99 -19.90 12.89 20.14
C VAL A 99 -19.80 13.79 18.91
N ARG A 100 -20.58 14.88 18.90
CA ARG A 100 -20.60 15.87 17.80
C ARG A 100 -19.25 16.58 17.71
N THR A 101 -18.28 15.93 17.10
CA THR A 101 -17.01 16.59 16.74
C THR A 101 -17.27 17.54 15.58
N SER A 102 -16.71 18.74 15.64
CA SER A 102 -16.69 19.71 14.53
C SER A 102 -16.38 19.01 13.21
N LEU A 103 -17.13 19.35 12.16
CA LEU A 103 -16.99 18.76 10.82
C LEU A 103 -15.53 18.81 10.33
N LEU A 104 -14.81 19.90 10.63
CA LEU A 104 -13.39 20.11 10.28
C LEU A 104 -12.41 19.19 11.01
N ARG A 105 -12.82 18.60 12.14
CA ARG A 105 -12.01 17.66 12.94
C ARG A 105 -12.32 16.19 12.61
N SER A 106 -13.30 15.93 11.76
CA SER A 106 -13.65 14.54 11.42
C SER A 106 -12.55 13.86 10.59
N PRO A 107 -12.15 12.63 10.95
CA PRO A 107 -11.06 11.92 10.27
C PRO A 107 -11.41 11.56 8.82
N ILE A 108 -12.70 11.29 8.54
CA ILE A 108 -13.20 10.94 7.20
C ILE A 108 -13.07 12.13 6.24
N LEU A 109 -13.42 13.34 6.70
CA LEU A 109 -13.29 14.55 5.87
C LEU A 109 -11.81 14.88 5.62
N ARG A 110 -10.94 14.72 6.62
CA ARG A 110 -9.49 14.91 6.44
C ARG A 110 -8.89 13.92 5.43
N LEU A 111 -9.26 12.65 5.52
CA LEU A 111 -8.75 11.62 4.60
C LEU A 111 -9.25 11.87 3.17
N SER A 112 -10.54 12.16 3.01
CA SER A 112 -11.13 12.46 1.70
C SER A 112 -10.54 13.74 1.10
N ALA A 113 -10.35 14.78 1.93
CA ALA A 113 -9.75 16.04 1.49
C ALA A 113 -8.30 15.86 1.03
N ALA A 114 -7.51 15.05 1.74
CA ALA A 114 -6.13 14.79 1.36
C ALA A 114 -6.00 13.91 0.12
N LEU A 115 -6.86 12.88 -0.05
CA LEU A 115 -6.91 12.10 -1.29
C LEU A 115 -7.29 12.98 -2.49
N SER A 116 -8.27 13.86 -2.30
CA SER A 116 -8.66 14.84 -3.31
C SER A 116 -7.50 15.78 -3.67
N LEU A 117 -6.83 16.32 -2.65
CA LEU A 117 -5.67 17.20 -2.81
C LEU A 117 -4.52 16.48 -3.54
N MET A 118 -4.23 15.23 -3.18
CA MET A 118 -3.23 14.40 -3.85
C MET A 118 -3.53 14.24 -5.35
N VAL A 119 -4.77 13.92 -5.72
CA VAL A 119 -5.16 13.77 -7.14
C VAL A 119 -5.08 15.10 -7.89
N LEU A 120 -5.51 16.20 -7.26
CA LEU A 120 -5.43 17.54 -7.83
C LEU A 120 -3.97 17.95 -8.10
N LEU A 121 -3.10 17.80 -7.09
CA LEU A 121 -1.68 18.08 -7.21
C LEU A 121 -1.03 17.21 -8.26
N HIS A 122 -1.29 15.90 -8.26
CA HIS A 122 -0.74 14.99 -9.25
C HIS A 122 -1.06 15.45 -10.68
N ARG A 123 -2.33 15.77 -10.97
CA ARG A 123 -2.75 16.22 -12.30
C ARG A 123 -2.17 17.58 -12.69
N LEU A 124 -2.12 18.53 -11.76
CA LEU A 124 -1.57 19.87 -12.00
C LEU A 124 -0.05 19.81 -12.21
N LEU A 125 0.69 19.11 -11.34
CA LEU A 125 2.14 18.94 -11.45
C LEU A 125 2.49 18.18 -12.73
N HIS A 126 1.77 17.09 -13.05
CA HIS A 126 2.02 16.35 -14.28
C HIS A 126 1.88 17.24 -15.52
N ARG A 127 0.79 18.02 -15.61
CA ARG A 127 0.59 18.97 -16.72
C ARG A 127 1.68 20.04 -16.74
N PHE A 128 2.02 20.60 -15.58
CA PHE A 128 3.05 21.61 -15.44
C PHE A 128 4.39 21.09 -15.96
N PHE A 129 4.84 19.91 -15.52
CA PHE A 129 6.09 19.30 -15.98
C PHE A 129 6.07 18.95 -17.48
N VAL A 130 4.95 18.44 -18.00
CA VAL A 130 4.83 18.16 -19.44
C VAL A 130 4.90 19.44 -20.28
N LYS A 131 4.19 20.50 -19.86
CA LYS A 131 4.26 21.80 -20.54
C LYS A 131 5.61 22.47 -20.41
N LEU A 132 6.20 22.43 -19.21
CA LEU A 132 7.53 22.97 -18.94
C LEU A 132 8.57 22.29 -19.82
N ARG A 133 8.50 20.95 -19.94
CA ARG A 133 9.37 20.20 -20.84
C ARG A 133 9.16 20.58 -22.31
N ALA A 134 7.92 20.77 -22.75
CA ALA A 134 7.63 21.20 -24.12
C ALA A 134 8.19 22.61 -24.40
N ASN A 135 7.99 23.55 -23.48
CA ASN A 135 8.49 24.92 -23.59
C ASN A 135 10.01 25.02 -23.46
N LEU A 136 10.66 24.17 -22.68
CA LEU A 136 12.12 24.15 -22.58
C LEU A 136 12.80 23.56 -23.83
N ARG A 137 12.05 22.81 -24.64
CA ARG A 137 12.52 22.20 -25.89
C ARG A 137 12.38 23.13 -27.10
N THR A 138 11.64 24.22 -26.99
CA THR A 138 11.57 25.23 -28.08
C THR A 138 12.89 25.99 -28.18
N ASP A 139 13.21 26.50 -29.37
CA ASP A 139 14.45 27.25 -29.61
C ASP A 139 14.49 28.58 -28.86
N GLU A 140 13.33 29.18 -28.59
CA GLU A 140 13.22 30.41 -27.78
C GLU A 140 13.72 30.25 -26.34
N ALA A 141 13.81 29.01 -25.83
CA ALA A 141 14.32 28.71 -24.49
C ALA A 141 15.84 28.46 -24.43
N GLY A 142 16.57 28.66 -25.54
CA GLY A 142 18.04 28.61 -25.61
C GLY A 142 18.77 29.35 -24.48
N PRO A 143 18.49 30.64 -24.21
CA PRO A 143 19.23 31.41 -23.21
C PRO A 143 19.05 30.89 -21.78
N PHE A 144 17.91 30.26 -21.46
CA PHE A 144 17.70 29.63 -20.15
C PHE A 144 18.52 28.34 -19.99
N ARG A 145 18.70 27.59 -21.08
CA ARG A 145 19.43 26.32 -21.12
C ARG A 145 20.93 26.52 -20.92
N GLU A 146 21.47 27.57 -21.54
CA GLU A 146 22.86 27.98 -21.41
C GLU A 146 23.18 28.50 -20.01
N ARG A 147 22.26 29.28 -19.42
CA ARG A 147 22.44 29.82 -18.07
C ARG A 147 22.38 28.75 -16.99
N ASN A 148 21.55 27.71 -17.15
CA ASN A 148 21.34 26.66 -16.15
C ASN A 148 21.27 25.25 -16.78
N PRO A 149 22.42 24.65 -17.16
CA PRO A 149 22.45 23.38 -17.88
C PRO A 149 22.01 22.19 -17.01
N ARG A 150 22.35 22.18 -15.71
CA ARG A 150 22.00 21.09 -14.78
C ARG A 150 20.49 21.01 -14.53
N ILE A 151 19.87 22.16 -14.27
CA ILE A 151 18.44 22.28 -14.00
C ILE A 151 17.64 21.93 -15.27
N SER A 152 18.09 22.43 -16.42
CA SER A 152 17.46 22.12 -17.71
C SER A 152 17.52 20.62 -18.03
N LYS A 153 18.65 19.95 -17.78
CA LYS A 153 18.79 18.50 -17.95
C LYS A 153 17.91 17.70 -16.99
N ALA A 154 17.78 18.14 -15.75
CA ALA A 154 16.90 17.51 -14.76
C ALA A 154 15.41 17.64 -15.15
N LEU A 155 14.97 18.84 -15.54
CA LEU A 155 13.58 19.13 -15.92
C LEU A 155 13.18 18.50 -17.26
N THR A 156 14.12 18.30 -18.18
CA THR A 156 13.89 17.60 -19.46
C THR A 156 14.03 16.08 -19.35
N SER A 157 14.43 15.55 -18.19
CA SER A 157 14.56 14.11 -17.99
C SER A 157 13.20 13.39 -18.13
N ARG A 158 13.23 12.10 -18.51
CA ARG A 158 12.03 11.25 -18.60
C ARG A 158 11.33 11.08 -17.24
N TYR A 159 12.06 11.29 -16.15
CA TYR A 159 11.60 11.05 -14.78
C TYR A 159 10.94 12.27 -14.12
N ALA A 160 11.02 13.47 -14.73
CA ALA A 160 10.45 14.69 -14.13
C ALA A 160 8.95 14.57 -13.79
N PRO A 161 8.08 13.98 -14.64
CA PRO A 161 6.67 13.75 -14.28
C PRO A 161 6.49 12.75 -13.12
N ALA A 162 7.38 11.75 -13.01
CA ALA A 162 7.36 10.78 -11.93
C ALA A 162 7.73 11.44 -10.58
N VAL A 163 8.73 12.33 -10.58
CA VAL A 163 9.08 13.14 -9.39
C VAL A 163 7.89 14.02 -8.97
N GLY A 164 7.18 14.60 -9.93
CA GLY A 164 5.94 15.35 -9.65
C GLY A 164 4.85 14.49 -9.01
N ALA A 165 4.73 13.22 -9.40
CA ALA A 165 3.81 12.28 -8.76
C ALA A 165 4.22 11.95 -7.32
N SER A 166 5.51 11.72 -7.06
CA SER A 166 6.04 11.50 -5.71
C SER A 166 5.80 12.71 -4.80
N LEU A 167 5.98 13.93 -5.31
CA LEU A 167 5.74 15.16 -4.56
C LEU A 167 4.25 15.35 -4.22
N ALA A 168 3.35 14.96 -5.13
CA ALA A 168 1.91 14.97 -4.86
C ALA A 168 1.52 13.98 -3.74
N GLY A 169 2.29 12.89 -3.57
CA GLY A 169 2.12 11.93 -2.47
C GLY A 169 2.35 12.54 -1.08
N LEU A 170 3.16 13.60 -0.97
CA LEU A 170 3.37 14.32 0.29
C LEU A 170 2.08 14.94 0.84
N ALA A 171 1.07 15.16 -0.01
CA ALA A 171 -0.25 15.63 0.42
C ALA A 171 -0.94 14.66 1.39
N MET A 172 -0.66 13.35 1.30
CA MET A 172 -1.14 12.37 2.28
C MET A 172 -0.49 12.52 3.65
N GLY A 173 0.67 13.20 3.74
CA GLY A 173 1.31 13.57 4.99
C GLY A 173 0.45 14.47 5.88
N ILE A 174 -0.58 15.12 5.33
CA ILE A 174 -1.52 15.97 6.08
C ILE A 174 -2.59 15.13 6.84
N CYS A 175 -2.78 13.84 6.50
CA CYS A 175 -3.84 12.99 7.09
C CYS A 175 -3.51 12.46 8.50
N THR A 176 -3.94 13.05 9.61
CA THR A 176 -3.60 12.62 10.99
C THR A 176 -4.15 11.24 11.47
N VAL A 177 -4.16 10.19 10.64
CA VAL A 177 -4.61 8.83 11.01
C VAL A 177 -3.42 7.88 10.98
N ASP A 178 -2.79 7.65 12.13
CA ASP A 178 -1.48 7.00 12.21
C ASP A 178 -1.47 5.56 11.69
N GLN A 179 -2.52 4.76 11.96
CA GLN A 179 -2.57 3.36 11.51
C GLN A 179 -2.80 3.21 9.99
N LEU A 180 -3.62 4.06 9.38
CA LEU A 180 -3.87 4.02 7.93
C LEU A 180 -2.67 4.52 7.14
N ARG A 181 -1.91 5.47 7.69
CA ARG A 181 -0.68 5.96 7.05
C ARG A 181 0.34 4.84 6.89
N ILE A 182 0.59 4.09 7.96
CA ILE A 182 1.62 3.04 7.96
C ILE A 182 1.22 1.92 7.01
N SER A 183 -0.04 1.45 7.06
CA SER A 183 -0.51 0.39 6.16
C SER A 183 -0.51 0.82 4.70
N LEU A 184 -0.92 2.07 4.40
CA LEU A 184 -0.89 2.61 3.04
C LEU A 184 0.53 2.83 2.54
N ALA A 185 1.44 3.31 3.39
CA ALA A 185 2.85 3.46 3.06
C ALA A 185 3.48 2.09 2.76
N LEU A 186 3.26 1.10 3.62
CA LEU A 186 3.74 -0.26 3.40
C LEU A 186 3.14 -0.86 2.12
N TYR A 187 1.84 -0.67 1.89
CA TYR A 187 1.16 -1.16 0.69
C TYR A 187 1.72 -0.51 -0.59
N THR A 188 1.87 0.81 -0.60
CA THR A 188 2.37 1.56 -1.76
C THR A 188 3.85 1.27 -2.04
N ILE A 189 4.68 1.10 -1.00
CA ILE A 189 6.06 0.64 -1.13
C ILE A 189 6.08 -0.76 -1.75
N THR A 190 5.30 -1.70 -1.22
CA THR A 190 5.26 -3.08 -1.73
C THR A 190 4.82 -3.13 -3.19
N ARG A 191 3.75 -2.41 -3.54
CA ARG A 191 3.29 -2.29 -4.94
C ARG A 191 4.28 -1.54 -5.83
N GLY A 192 4.99 -0.56 -5.29
CA GLY A 192 6.06 0.14 -5.99
C GLY A 192 7.25 -0.77 -6.31
N LEU A 193 7.64 -1.62 -5.35
CA LEU A 193 8.68 -2.64 -5.55
C LEU A 193 8.26 -3.67 -6.59
N GLU A 194 7.01 -4.11 -6.58
CA GLU A 194 6.46 -5.02 -7.59
C GLU A 194 6.53 -4.40 -8.99
N ALA A 195 6.07 -3.15 -9.15
CA ALA A 195 6.15 -2.45 -10.42
C ALA A 195 7.60 -2.23 -10.88
N LEU A 196 8.50 -1.89 -9.95
CA LEU A 196 9.92 -1.74 -10.25
C LEU A 196 10.55 -3.06 -10.71
N TYR A 197 10.23 -4.15 -10.00
CA TYR A 197 10.69 -5.48 -10.33
C TYR A 197 10.22 -5.89 -11.73
N ASN A 198 8.95 -5.67 -12.07
CA ASN A 198 8.41 -5.97 -13.40
C ASN A 198 9.13 -5.18 -14.50
N VAL A 199 9.39 -3.89 -14.28
CA VAL A 199 10.13 -3.06 -15.25
C VAL A 199 11.59 -3.49 -15.39
N MET A 200 12.22 -3.95 -14.30
CA MET A 200 13.58 -4.49 -14.34
C MET A 200 13.63 -5.82 -15.12
N ASP A 201 12.59 -6.64 -14.98
CA ASP A 201 12.45 -7.90 -15.69
C ASP A 201 12.24 -7.67 -17.20
N GLU A 202 11.33 -6.76 -17.58
CA GLU A 202 11.10 -6.35 -18.98
C GLU A 202 12.37 -5.81 -19.66
N LYS A 203 13.22 -5.09 -18.92
CA LYS A 203 14.49 -4.58 -19.44
C LYS A 203 15.58 -5.65 -19.54
N GLY A 204 15.31 -6.87 -19.10
CA GLY A 204 16.27 -7.98 -19.11
C GLY A 204 17.41 -7.82 -18.12
N TRP A 205 17.27 -6.95 -17.10
CA TRP A 205 18.28 -6.79 -16.05
C TRP A 205 18.33 -8.01 -15.12
N LEU A 206 17.25 -8.78 -15.07
CA LEU A 206 17.11 -9.99 -14.26
C LEU A 206 17.31 -11.29 -15.06
N LYS A 207 18.03 -11.25 -16.19
CA LYS A 207 18.28 -12.43 -17.05
C LYS A 207 19.00 -13.58 -16.33
N ASN A 208 19.90 -13.29 -15.39
CA ASN A 208 20.66 -14.30 -14.63
C ASN A 208 20.01 -14.63 -13.29
N LYS A 209 18.68 -14.72 -13.23
CA LYS A 209 17.98 -15.03 -11.97
C LYS A 209 18.06 -16.53 -11.69
N PRO A 210 18.45 -16.95 -10.47
CA PRO A 210 18.38 -18.34 -10.10
C PRO A 210 16.94 -18.85 -10.18
N SER A 211 16.74 -20.09 -10.64
CA SER A 211 15.41 -20.70 -10.76
C SER A 211 14.64 -20.77 -9.43
N TRP A 212 15.37 -20.74 -8.32
CA TRP A 212 14.83 -20.70 -6.97
C TRP A 212 14.47 -19.28 -6.48
N PHE A 213 14.75 -18.20 -7.22
CA PHE A 213 14.46 -16.84 -6.78
C PHE A 213 13.13 -16.34 -7.38
N GLY A 214 12.10 -16.19 -6.54
CA GLY A 214 10.77 -15.78 -7.01
C GLY A 214 9.76 -15.56 -5.88
N GLY A 215 8.48 -15.44 -6.25
CA GLY A 215 7.38 -15.13 -5.31
C GLY A 215 7.25 -16.07 -4.11
N TRP A 216 7.66 -17.33 -4.26
CA TRP A 216 7.65 -18.30 -3.18
C TRP A 216 8.60 -17.97 -2.03
N LEU A 217 9.64 -17.15 -2.23
CA LEU A 217 10.56 -16.70 -1.16
C LEU A 217 9.91 -15.67 -0.21
N LEU A 218 8.85 -14.97 -0.63
CA LEU A 218 8.17 -14.03 0.25
C LEU A 218 7.55 -14.73 1.47
N MET A 219 7.06 -15.95 1.31
CA MET A 219 6.48 -16.73 2.40
C MET A 219 7.51 -17.07 3.50
N PRO A 220 8.66 -17.73 3.22
CA PRO A 220 9.65 -18.03 4.23
C PRO A 220 10.31 -16.78 4.80
N VAL A 221 10.51 -15.72 4.00
CA VAL A 221 11.09 -14.47 4.51
C VAL A 221 10.13 -13.77 5.48
N SER A 222 8.85 -13.66 5.13
CA SER A 222 7.84 -13.08 6.03
C SER A 222 7.65 -13.93 7.29
N LEU A 223 7.64 -15.26 7.16
CA LEU A 223 7.55 -16.17 8.29
C LEU A 223 8.80 -16.07 9.20
N ALA A 224 9.99 -15.94 8.63
CA ALA A 224 11.23 -15.75 9.38
C ALA A 224 11.22 -14.42 10.15
N GLN A 225 10.73 -13.34 9.54
CA GLN A 225 10.57 -12.05 10.23
C GLN A 225 9.55 -12.14 11.37
N LEU A 226 8.43 -12.85 11.15
CA LEU A 226 7.42 -13.05 12.18
C LEU A 226 7.94 -13.93 13.33
N PHE A 227 8.73 -14.96 13.01
CA PHE A 227 9.38 -15.80 14.02
C PHE A 227 10.46 -15.04 14.79
N HIS A 228 11.23 -14.19 14.10
CA HIS A 228 12.17 -13.29 14.74
C HIS A 228 11.46 -12.34 15.72
N ALA A 229 10.35 -11.73 15.30
CA ALA A 229 9.52 -10.91 16.18
C ALA A 229 8.97 -11.73 17.36
N PHE A 230 8.53 -12.97 17.13
CA PHE A 230 8.05 -13.85 18.20
C PHE A 230 9.09 -14.13 19.27
N VAL A 231 10.35 -14.34 18.88
CA VAL A 231 11.45 -14.65 19.82
C VAL A 231 11.98 -13.38 20.49
N PHE A 232 12.24 -12.30 19.75
CA PHE A 232 12.92 -11.13 20.30
C PHE A 232 11.98 -10.02 20.81
N ASP A 233 10.85 -9.81 20.15
CA ASP A 233 9.92 -8.70 20.39
C ASP A 233 8.45 -9.18 20.39
N ARG A 234 8.10 -9.95 21.42
CA ARG A 234 6.78 -10.61 21.56
C ARG A 234 5.60 -9.64 21.47
N GLU A 235 5.78 -8.39 21.87
CA GLU A 235 4.74 -7.34 21.84
C GLU A 235 4.22 -7.05 20.42
N PHE A 236 5.03 -7.25 19.38
CA PHE A 236 4.62 -7.02 17.99
C PHE A 236 4.04 -8.26 17.33
N THR A 237 4.03 -9.41 18.01
CA THR A 237 3.56 -10.67 17.43
C THR A 237 2.05 -10.83 17.64
N PRO A 238 1.27 -11.14 16.59
CA PRO A 238 -0.16 -11.35 16.75
C PRO A 238 -0.44 -12.57 17.64
N THR A 239 -1.34 -12.41 18.61
CA THR A 239 -1.64 -13.41 19.66
C THR A 239 -2.11 -14.76 19.11
N TRP A 240 -2.73 -14.79 17.93
CA TRP A 240 -3.14 -16.03 17.28
C TRP A 240 -1.94 -16.85 16.80
N MET A 241 -0.89 -16.19 16.28
CA MET A 241 0.30 -16.87 15.77
C MET A 241 1.13 -17.44 16.92
N ALA A 242 1.34 -16.66 17.98
CA ALA A 242 2.02 -17.12 19.18
C ALA A 242 1.34 -18.37 19.77
N ARG A 243 0.00 -18.37 19.85
CA ARG A 243 -0.78 -19.53 20.29
C ARG A 243 -0.64 -20.73 19.34
N LEU A 244 -0.64 -20.50 18.03
CA LEU A 244 -0.48 -21.56 17.04
C LEU A 244 0.90 -22.23 17.17
N ILE A 245 1.98 -21.45 17.24
CA ILE A 245 3.35 -21.95 17.40
C ILE A 245 3.47 -22.78 18.69
N LEU A 246 3.02 -22.23 19.83
CA LEU A 246 3.08 -22.90 21.12
C LEU A 246 2.17 -24.15 21.22
N ARG A 247 1.14 -24.24 20.37
CA ARG A 247 0.26 -25.40 20.26
C ARG A 247 0.88 -26.49 19.37
N LEU A 248 1.63 -26.12 18.35
CA LEU A 248 2.33 -27.03 17.45
C LEU A 248 3.66 -27.55 18.01
N SER A 249 4.15 -26.99 19.11
CA SER A 249 5.43 -27.36 19.75
C SER A 249 5.32 -28.18 21.06
N PRO A 250 4.36 -29.10 21.26
CA PRO A 250 4.22 -29.82 22.54
C PRO A 250 5.40 -30.76 22.81
N THR A 251 6.08 -31.23 21.75
CA THR A 251 7.26 -32.10 21.86
C THR A 251 8.50 -31.37 22.35
N TYR A 252 8.61 -30.06 22.09
CA TYR A 252 9.78 -29.25 22.45
C TYR A 252 9.55 -28.41 23.71
N ILE A 253 8.30 -28.02 23.96
CA ILE A 253 7.90 -27.27 25.14
C ILE A 253 7.03 -28.19 25.99
N HIS A 254 7.67 -28.88 26.91
CA HIS A 254 6.99 -29.83 27.78
C HIS A 254 6.09 -29.09 28.77
N ALA A 255 4.88 -29.62 28.93
CA ALA A 255 4.00 -29.24 30.02
C ALA A 255 4.60 -29.69 31.36
N ARG A 256 4.16 -29.07 32.45
CA ARG A 256 4.53 -29.47 33.80
C ARG A 256 4.22 -30.97 33.98
N PRO A 257 5.19 -31.80 34.39
CA PRO A 257 4.92 -33.20 34.72
C PRO A 257 4.04 -33.29 35.97
N ASP A 258 3.07 -34.21 35.97
CA ASP A 258 2.15 -34.42 37.10
C ASP A 258 2.86 -34.90 38.38
N THR A 259 4.07 -35.44 38.23
CA THR A 259 4.90 -35.96 39.33
C THR A 259 5.64 -34.88 40.11
N LEU A 260 5.64 -33.62 39.65
CA LEU A 260 6.41 -32.56 40.28
C LEU A 260 5.57 -31.84 41.37
N PRO A 261 5.99 -31.86 42.65
CA PRO A 261 5.29 -31.17 43.73
C PRO A 261 5.01 -29.70 43.39
N ALA A 262 3.86 -29.19 43.84
CA ALA A 262 3.39 -27.83 43.55
C ALA A 262 4.41 -26.73 43.91
N GLU A 263 5.27 -27.02 44.89
CA GLU A 263 6.30 -26.15 45.44
C GLU A 263 7.44 -25.80 44.47
N PHE A 264 7.70 -26.63 43.45
CA PHE A 264 8.71 -26.34 42.43
C PHE A 264 8.12 -25.56 41.25
N HIS A 265 8.76 -24.43 40.92
CA HIS A 265 8.42 -23.63 39.74
C HIS A 265 8.79 -24.38 38.47
N TRP A 266 7.81 -24.58 37.59
CA TRP A 266 8.01 -25.07 36.24
C TRP A 266 7.90 -23.88 35.28
N PRO A 267 8.84 -23.69 34.34
CA PRO A 267 8.86 -22.52 33.50
C PRO A 267 7.61 -22.45 32.61
N GLU A 268 7.03 -21.26 32.52
CA GLU A 268 5.91 -21.04 31.60
C GLU A 268 6.40 -21.08 30.15
N LYS A 269 5.52 -21.43 29.21
CA LYS A 269 5.85 -21.46 27.77
C LYS A 269 6.45 -20.13 27.27
N THR A 270 6.02 -19.03 27.87
CA THR A 270 6.50 -17.65 27.61
C THR A 270 7.91 -17.45 28.14
N GLU A 271 8.19 -17.85 29.38
CA GLU A 271 9.51 -17.78 30.02
C GLU A 271 10.55 -18.59 29.24
N ILE A 272 10.13 -19.73 28.67
CA ILE A 272 11.00 -20.56 27.81
C ILE A 272 11.41 -19.78 26.56
N VAL A 273 10.48 -19.09 25.88
CA VAL A 273 10.80 -18.26 24.70
C VAL A 273 11.70 -17.08 25.08
N ASP A 274 11.44 -16.43 26.23
CA ASP A 274 12.25 -15.33 26.73
C ASP A 274 13.69 -15.79 27.07
N SER A 275 13.85 -17.02 27.59
CA SER A 275 15.16 -17.61 27.84
C SER A 275 15.94 -17.87 26.54
N ILE A 276 15.26 -18.29 25.46
CA ILE A 276 15.88 -18.46 24.14
C ILE A 276 16.36 -17.11 23.61
N ALA A 277 15.55 -16.06 23.76
CA ALA A 277 15.94 -14.71 23.37
C ALA A 277 17.16 -14.22 24.16
N ALA A 278 17.21 -14.48 25.47
CA ALA A 278 18.35 -14.14 26.31
C ALA A 278 19.62 -14.89 25.89
N ILE A 279 19.54 -16.20 25.64
CA ILE A 279 20.67 -17.03 25.18
C ILE A 279 21.16 -16.56 23.81
N ALA A 280 20.25 -16.23 22.90
CA ALA A 280 20.59 -15.71 21.57
C ALA A 280 21.30 -14.34 21.67
N LYS A 281 20.83 -13.44 22.54
CA LYS A 281 21.50 -12.14 22.82
C LYS A 281 22.90 -12.34 23.38
N LEU A 282 23.12 -13.38 24.19
CA LEU A 282 24.43 -13.76 24.73
C LEU A 282 25.35 -14.48 23.73
N ARG A 283 24.96 -14.55 22.44
CA ARG A 283 25.70 -15.25 21.36
C ARG A 283 26.05 -16.70 21.71
N TRP A 284 25.14 -17.40 22.37
CA TRP A 284 25.30 -18.82 22.74
C TRP A 284 26.60 -19.07 23.52
N PRO A 285 26.63 -18.76 24.83
CA PRO A 285 27.80 -19.04 25.64
C PRO A 285 28.17 -20.53 25.55
N LYS A 286 29.47 -20.85 25.56
CA LYS A 286 29.95 -22.23 25.49
C LYS A 286 29.28 -23.06 26.60
N PHE A 287 28.39 -23.96 26.22
CA PHE A 287 27.74 -24.88 27.15
C PHE A 287 28.83 -25.75 27.80
N ARG A 288 29.15 -25.49 29.07
CA ARG A 288 30.02 -26.37 29.86
C ARG A 288 29.20 -27.56 30.35
N LEU A 289 28.90 -28.50 29.45
CA LEU A 289 28.33 -29.81 29.81
C LEU A 289 29.27 -30.62 30.74
N ALA A 290 30.56 -30.27 30.81
CA ALA A 290 31.56 -31.03 31.56
C ALA A 290 31.50 -30.86 33.09
N SER A 291 30.87 -29.82 33.64
CA SER A 291 30.95 -29.54 35.09
C SER A 291 29.78 -30.03 35.93
N TRP A 292 28.65 -30.39 35.31
CA TRP A 292 27.46 -30.86 36.05
C TRP A 292 27.29 -32.39 36.05
N ILE A 293 27.93 -33.12 35.12
CA ILE A 293 27.77 -34.58 35.00
C ILE A 293 28.94 -35.37 35.62
N ALA A 294 30.05 -34.73 36.01
CA ALA A 294 31.20 -35.46 36.57
C ALA A 294 31.75 -34.83 37.86
N PRO A 295 31.41 -35.43 39.01
CA PRO A 295 32.43 -35.65 40.02
C PRO A 295 32.42 -37.10 40.53
N LYS A 296 32.37 -38.14 39.66
CA LYS A 296 32.64 -39.52 40.14
C LYS A 296 32.99 -40.61 39.11
N LEU A 297 33.47 -40.31 37.90
CA LEU A 297 34.02 -41.35 37.03
C LEU A 297 35.34 -40.90 36.39
N ARG A 298 36.36 -40.74 37.25
CA ARG A 298 37.76 -40.76 36.83
C ARG A 298 38.33 -42.14 37.10
N HIS A 299 37.84 -43.15 36.38
CA HIS A 299 38.64 -44.35 36.12
C HIS A 299 38.32 -44.88 34.73
N SER A 300 39.38 -44.89 33.91
CA SER A 300 39.55 -45.70 32.71
C SER A 300 38.52 -45.54 31.59
N SER A 301 38.87 -44.78 30.56
CA SER A 301 39.15 -45.34 29.22
C SER A 301 39.37 -44.21 28.22
N ARG A 302 40.47 -44.30 27.46
CA ARG A 302 40.71 -43.51 26.25
C ARG A 302 39.61 -43.82 25.23
N ALA A 303 39.02 -42.79 24.62
CA ALA A 303 38.31 -42.89 23.35
C ALA A 303 38.62 -41.64 22.48
N PRO A 304 38.77 -41.79 21.15
CA PRO A 304 39.34 -40.77 20.25
C PRO A 304 38.34 -39.66 19.89
N PRO A 305 38.81 -38.53 19.33
CA PRO A 305 37.96 -37.36 19.08
C PRO A 305 37.00 -37.63 17.91
N SER A 306 35.70 -37.70 18.21
CA SER A 306 34.66 -37.69 17.18
C SER A 306 34.49 -36.27 16.62
N GLN A 307 34.98 -36.10 15.39
CA GLN A 307 34.63 -34.96 14.54
C GLN A 307 33.12 -35.01 14.25
N PHE A 308 32.38 -33.99 14.70
CA PHE A 308 31.03 -33.73 14.22
C PHE A 308 31.10 -33.15 12.81
N ARG A 309 30.87 -34.00 11.81
CA ARG A 309 30.66 -33.61 10.41
C ARG A 309 29.15 -33.50 10.16
N PHE A 310 28.65 -32.29 9.93
CA PHE A 310 27.27 -32.08 9.48
C PHE A 310 27.10 -32.61 8.05
N HIS A 311 26.37 -33.70 7.89
CA HIS A 311 25.85 -34.12 6.59
C HIS A 311 24.49 -33.48 6.37
N PHE A 312 24.40 -32.53 5.43
CA PHE A 312 23.14 -32.13 4.82
C PHE A 312 22.72 -33.24 3.86
N GLY A 313 21.75 -34.05 4.27
CA GLY A 313 21.12 -35.09 3.45
C GLY A 313 19.64 -34.79 3.28
N THR A 314 19.30 -34.17 2.16
CA THR A 314 17.93 -34.02 1.64
C THR A 314 17.43 -35.36 1.14
N VAL A 315 16.36 -35.93 1.71
CA VAL A 315 15.27 -36.63 1.00
C VAL A 315 14.07 -36.68 1.97
N LEU A 316 13.00 -35.96 1.66
CA LEU A 316 11.68 -36.26 2.23
C LEU A 316 10.73 -36.55 1.06
N HIS A 317 10.53 -37.85 0.84
CA HIS A 317 9.57 -38.39 -0.09
C HIS A 317 8.19 -38.25 0.55
N VAL A 318 7.45 -37.20 0.21
CA VAL A 318 6.05 -37.04 0.62
C VAL A 318 5.19 -37.78 -0.40
N GLY A 319 4.79 -39.00 -0.03
CA GLY A 319 3.69 -39.72 -0.67
C GLY A 319 2.42 -38.86 -0.61
N GLY A 320 1.79 -38.72 -1.78
CA GLY A 320 0.70 -37.79 -1.99
C GLY A 320 -0.63 -38.19 -1.37
N ILE A 321 -1.46 -37.16 -1.18
CA ILE A 321 -2.91 -37.24 -1.35
C ILE A 321 -3.26 -36.11 -2.32
N TYR A 322 -3.60 -36.49 -3.54
CA TYR A 322 -4.23 -35.65 -4.55
C TYR A 322 -5.75 -35.89 -4.53
N MET A 323 -6.51 -34.80 -4.54
CA MET A 323 -7.82 -34.60 -5.19
C MET A 323 -7.82 -33.09 -5.55
N VAL A 324 -7.59 -32.61 -6.79
CA VAL A 324 -8.38 -32.72 -8.05
C VAL A 324 -9.83 -32.26 -7.82
N GLY A 325 -10.47 -31.29 -8.49
CA GLY A 325 -10.21 -30.32 -9.59
C GLY A 325 -11.23 -29.16 -9.40
N ALA A 326 -11.37 -28.08 -10.17
CA ALA A 326 -11.34 -27.90 -11.62
C ALA A 326 -11.11 -26.38 -11.93
N GLU A 327 -10.16 -26.05 -12.82
CA GLU A 327 -10.33 -25.58 -14.21
C GLU A 327 -10.80 -24.13 -14.41
N CYS A 328 -9.93 -23.34 -15.02
CA CYS A 328 -10.32 -22.31 -15.99
C CYS A 328 -9.17 -22.20 -17.01
N GLU A 329 -9.20 -23.07 -18.02
CA GLU A 329 -8.39 -22.95 -19.22
C GLU A 329 -9.01 -21.92 -20.16
N THR A 330 -8.25 -20.88 -20.47
CA THR A 330 -8.42 -20.07 -21.68
C THR A 330 -7.52 -20.69 -22.76
N MET A 331 -8.12 -21.47 -23.66
CA MET A 331 -7.53 -21.73 -24.97
C MET A 331 -7.86 -20.56 -25.91
N ALA A 332 -6.81 -19.92 -26.40
CA ALA A 332 -6.84 -19.17 -27.65
C ALA A 332 -6.50 -20.16 -28.77
N ILE A 333 -7.47 -20.41 -29.67
CA ILE A 333 -7.40 -20.18 -31.12
C ILE A 333 -8.78 -19.65 -31.52
#